data_AF-A0A2K1QSZ0-F1
#
_entry.id   AF-A0A2K1QSZ0-F1
#
_cell.length_a   1.000
_cell.length_b   1.000
_cell.length_c   1.000
_cell.angle_alpha   90.00
_cell.angle_beta   90.00
_cell.angle_gamma   90.00
#
_symmetry.space_group_name_H-M   'P 1'
#
loop_
_entity.id
_entity.type
_entity.pdbx_description
1 polymer ?
#
loop_
_entity_poly.entity_id
_entity_poly.type
_entity_poly.pdbx_seq_one_letter_code
_entity_poly.pdbx_strand_id
1 'polypeptide(L)'
;MANNTPIIIIPATTSYHLSQIHTLFLTYTSSLNLDLSYQSLNTELSTLPGAYAPPSGRLFLAVSRTGDAIGCVGLRKLPSDDQGTCCDSRPKVAEMKRLYAVPAARGTGVGRCLAEAAIQGARDAGYETVKLDTLGTMHGAMALYRSLGFVECGRYYDTPVDGTRFFELDLRKSSGSRCQ
;
A
#
# COMPACT_ATOMS: atom_id res chain seq x y z
N MET A 1 -14.95 15.97 22.24
CA MET A 1 -15.58 14.71 21.80
C MET A 1 -15.07 14.44 20.39
N ALA A 2 -14.12 13.53 20.21
CA ALA A 2 -13.57 13.23 18.89
C ALA A 2 -14.64 12.45 18.11
N ASN A 3 -15.18 13.05 17.06
CA ASN A 3 -16.16 12.43 16.18
C ASN A 3 -15.48 11.24 15.47
N ASN A 4 -15.60 10.04 16.04
CA ASN A 4 -15.11 8.79 15.45
C ASN A 4 -16.04 8.42 14.27
N THR A 5 -15.90 9.16 13.19
CA THR A 5 -16.72 8.98 11.98
C THR A 5 -16.26 7.70 11.28
N PRO A 6 -17.17 6.75 10.99
CA PRO A 6 -16.77 5.49 10.38
C PRO A 6 -16.19 5.72 8.99
N ILE A 7 -14.97 5.22 8.78
CA ILE A 7 -14.26 5.22 7.51
C ILE A 7 -14.70 3.96 6.75
N ILE A 8 -15.10 4.11 5.49
CA ILE A 8 -15.50 2.98 4.65
C ILE A 8 -14.35 2.68 3.68
N ILE A 9 -13.88 1.43 3.66
CA ILE A 9 -12.88 0.97 2.70
C ILE A 9 -13.58 0.17 1.61
N ILE A 10 -13.35 0.55 0.35
CA ILE A 10 -13.93 -0.12 -0.81
C ILE A 10 -12.85 -0.55 -1.81
N PRO A 11 -13.04 -1.66 -2.54
CA PRO A 11 -12.24 -1.98 -3.71
C PRO A 11 -12.41 -0.94 -4.81
N ALA A 12 -11.30 -0.49 -5.40
CA ALA A 12 -11.32 0.46 -6.52
C ALA A 12 -11.33 -0.29 -7.86
N THR A 13 -12.52 -0.70 -8.30
CA THR A 13 -12.73 -1.51 -9.51
C THR A 13 -13.44 -0.78 -10.64
N THR A 14 -14.07 0.37 -10.37
CA THR A 14 -14.80 1.16 -11.38
C THR A 14 -13.91 2.27 -11.96
N SER A 15 -14.22 2.74 -13.17
CA SER A 15 -13.52 3.89 -13.77
C SER A 15 -13.58 5.15 -12.90
N TYR A 16 -14.68 5.35 -12.17
CA TYR A 16 -14.83 6.45 -11.21
C TYR A 16 -13.88 6.30 -10.01
N HIS A 17 -13.72 5.09 -9.46
CA HIS A 17 -12.75 4.86 -8.39
C HIS A 17 -11.31 5.09 -8.88
N LEU A 18 -11.00 4.66 -10.10
CA LEU A 18 -9.67 4.84 -10.69
C LEU A 18 -9.34 6.31 -10.90
N SER A 19 -10.31 7.14 -11.32
CA SER A 19 -10.09 8.58 -11.45
C SER A 19 -9.85 9.25 -10.08
N GLN A 20 -10.55 8.81 -9.03
CA GLN A 20 -10.30 9.28 -7.66
C GLN A 20 -8.90 8.90 -7.15
N ILE A 21 -8.45 7.66 -7.39
CA ILE A 21 -7.09 7.22 -7.05
C ILE A 21 -6.04 8.04 -7.79
N HIS A 22 -6.24 8.27 -9.09
CA HIS A 22 -5.34 9.07 -9.90
C HIS A 22 -5.15 10.48 -9.29
N THR A 23 -6.24 11.15 -8.90
CA THR A 23 -6.18 12.45 -8.22
C THR A 23 -5.46 12.38 -6.87
N LEU A 24 -5.74 11.35 -6.05
CA LEU A 24 -5.09 11.18 -4.75
C LEU A 24 -3.58 10.94 -4.89
N PHE A 25 -3.15 10.15 -5.87
CA PHE A 25 -1.74 9.92 -6.14
C PHE A 25 -1.02 11.19 -6.57
N LEU A 26 -1.61 11.98 -7.49
CA LEU A 26 -1.03 13.26 -7.90
C LEU A 26 -0.88 14.24 -6.72
N THR A 27 -1.86 14.25 -5.82
CA THR A 27 -1.83 15.07 -4.61
C THR A 27 -0.71 14.61 -3.67
N TYR A 28 -0.59 13.30 -3.45
CA TYR A 28 0.47 12.70 -2.65
C TYR A 28 1.86 13.08 -3.18
N THR A 29 2.07 12.92 -4.48
CA THR A 29 3.36 13.10 -5.12
C THR A 29 3.79 14.56 -5.10
N SER A 30 2.86 15.47 -5.35
CA SER A 30 3.09 16.92 -5.21
C SER A 30 3.47 17.29 -3.77
N SER A 31 2.85 16.66 -2.77
CA SER A 31 3.12 16.94 -1.35
C SER A 31 4.48 16.45 -0.86
N LEU A 32 5.10 15.50 -1.55
CA LEU A 32 6.39 14.93 -1.14
C LEU A 32 7.60 15.70 -1.67
N ASN A 33 7.41 16.70 -2.55
CA ASN A 33 8.50 17.39 -3.27
C ASN A 33 9.52 16.42 -3.91
N LEU A 34 9.11 15.17 -4.18
CA LEU A 34 9.93 14.25 -4.94
C LEU A 34 9.86 14.71 -6.39
N ASP A 35 11.00 14.92 -7.03
CA ASP A 35 11.04 15.22 -8.46
C ASP A 35 10.45 14.03 -9.22
N LEU A 36 9.23 14.20 -9.75
CA LEU A 36 8.42 13.12 -10.35
C LEU A 36 8.84 12.79 -11.78
N SER A 37 10.06 13.16 -12.17
CA SER A 37 10.75 12.64 -13.36
C SER A 37 11.06 11.14 -13.26
N TYR A 38 10.57 10.45 -12.23
CA TYR A 38 10.37 9.00 -12.25
C TYR A 38 9.36 8.62 -13.33
N GLN A 39 9.86 8.34 -14.53
CA GLN A 39 9.10 7.80 -15.67
C GLN A 39 8.14 6.67 -15.25
N SER A 40 8.56 5.82 -14.30
CA SER A 40 7.74 4.73 -13.77
C SER A 40 6.44 5.16 -13.11
N LEU A 41 6.39 6.31 -12.41
CA LEU A 41 5.16 6.77 -11.74
C LEU A 41 4.14 7.31 -12.74
N ASN A 42 4.57 8.10 -13.73
CA ASN A 42 3.66 8.62 -14.76
C ASN A 42 3.09 7.46 -15.60
N THR A 43 3.92 6.46 -15.94
CA THR A 43 3.44 5.23 -16.59
C THR A 43 2.50 4.43 -15.68
N GLU A 44 2.80 4.31 -14.39
CA GLU A 44 1.93 3.64 -13.42
C GLU A 44 0.56 4.32 -13.31
N LEU A 45 0.53 5.66 -13.29
CA LEU A 45 -0.69 6.46 -13.24
C LEU A 45 -1.52 6.36 -14.52
N SER A 46 -0.88 6.41 -15.70
CA SER A 46 -1.57 6.37 -16.98
C SER A 46 -2.11 4.98 -17.33
N THR A 47 -1.60 3.93 -16.67
CA THR A 47 -1.99 2.53 -16.92
C THR A 47 -2.91 1.94 -15.85
N LEU A 48 -3.41 2.76 -14.89
CA LEU A 48 -4.28 2.26 -13.83
C LEU A 48 -5.50 1.47 -14.38
N PRO A 49 -5.82 0.29 -13.80
CA PRO A 49 -5.22 -0.27 -12.59
C PRO A 49 -3.88 -0.97 -12.82
N GLY A 50 -3.50 -1.29 -14.05
CA GLY A 50 -2.14 -1.76 -14.42
C GLY A 50 -1.68 -2.95 -13.58
N ALA A 51 -0.50 -2.82 -12.95
CA ALA A 51 0.04 -3.83 -12.04
C ALA A 51 -0.82 -4.10 -10.78
N TYR A 52 -1.77 -3.21 -10.49
CA TYR A 52 -2.75 -3.35 -9.40
C TYR A 52 -4.05 -4.03 -9.83
N ALA A 53 -4.16 -4.47 -11.08
CA ALA A 53 -5.32 -5.21 -11.55
C ALA A 53 -5.39 -6.62 -10.93
N PRO A 54 -6.59 -7.14 -10.63
CA PRO A 54 -6.77 -8.56 -10.29
C PRO A 54 -6.27 -9.48 -11.42
N PRO A 55 -5.85 -10.73 -11.11
CA PRO A 55 -5.87 -11.37 -9.79
C PRO A 55 -4.63 -11.06 -8.92
N SER A 56 -3.58 -10.49 -9.50
CA SER A 56 -2.27 -10.30 -8.87
C SER A 56 -2.09 -8.94 -8.17
N GLY A 57 -3.10 -8.08 -8.23
CA GLY A 57 -3.07 -6.77 -7.61
C GLY A 57 -4.45 -6.34 -7.17
N ARG A 58 -4.48 -5.33 -6.30
CA ARG A 58 -5.71 -4.69 -5.81
C ARG A 58 -5.45 -3.21 -5.56
N LEU A 59 -6.51 -2.42 -5.72
CA LEU A 59 -6.56 -1.03 -5.29
C LEU A 59 -7.70 -0.86 -4.27
N PHE A 60 -7.47 -0.06 -3.25
CA PHE A 60 -8.47 0.29 -2.25
C PHE A 60 -8.60 1.79 -2.12
N LEU A 61 -9.84 2.25 -1.90
CA LEU A 61 -10.18 3.62 -1.56
C LEU A 61 -10.77 3.67 -0.15
N ALA A 62 -10.37 4.69 0.60
CA ALA A 62 -11.08 5.12 1.78
C ALA A 62 -12.04 6.24 1.37
N VAL A 63 -13.32 6.07 1.66
CA VAL A 63 -14.35 7.07 1.40
C VAL A 63 -14.95 7.59 2.71
N SER A 64 -15.21 8.89 2.77
CA SER A 64 -15.98 9.52 3.84
C SER A 64 -17.47 9.14 3.72
N ARG A 65 -18.28 9.46 4.74
CA ARG A 65 -19.75 9.33 4.63
C ARG A 65 -20.38 10.20 3.56
N THR A 66 -19.73 11.30 3.19
CA THR A 66 -20.20 12.20 2.12
C THR A 66 -19.86 11.67 0.73
N GLY A 67 -19.14 10.54 0.64
CA GLY A 67 -18.72 9.92 -0.61
C GLY A 67 -17.37 10.40 -1.13
N ASP A 68 -16.69 11.28 -0.39
CA ASP A 68 -15.40 11.83 -0.81
C ASP A 68 -14.28 10.82 -0.62
N ALA A 69 -13.42 10.67 -1.63
CA ALA A 69 -12.22 9.86 -1.51
C ALA A 69 -11.20 10.58 -0.60
N ILE A 70 -10.93 9.99 0.56
CA ILE A 70 -10.07 10.54 1.61
C ILE A 70 -8.74 9.79 1.76
N GLY A 71 -8.57 8.70 1.03
CA GLY A 71 -7.30 7.97 1.00
C GLY A 71 -7.32 6.79 0.04
N CYS A 72 -6.15 6.23 -0.23
CA CYS A 72 -5.99 5.09 -1.12
C CYS A 72 -4.76 4.26 -0.75
N VAL A 73 -4.72 3.02 -1.24
CA VAL A 73 -3.54 2.17 -1.21
C VAL A 73 -3.58 1.19 -2.38
N GLY A 74 -2.41 0.84 -2.91
CA GLY A 74 -2.24 -0.18 -3.93
C GLY A 74 -1.48 -1.39 -3.42
N LEU A 75 -1.86 -2.56 -3.93
CA LEU A 75 -1.18 -3.82 -3.72
C LEU A 75 -0.89 -4.44 -5.09
N ARG A 76 0.36 -4.80 -5.36
CA ARG A 76 0.77 -5.46 -6.61
C ARG A 76 1.64 -6.67 -6.33
N LYS A 77 1.77 -7.59 -7.29
CA LYS A 77 2.81 -8.64 -7.23
C LYS A 77 4.19 -7.98 -7.24
N LEU A 78 5.07 -8.40 -6.34
CA LEU A 78 6.47 -8.03 -6.41
C LEU A 78 7.17 -8.93 -7.46
N PRO A 79 7.80 -8.36 -8.51
CA PRO A 79 8.60 -9.16 -9.44
C PRO A 79 9.75 -9.84 -8.70
N SER A 80 10.04 -11.10 -9.02
CA SER A 80 11.24 -11.79 -8.54
C SER A 80 12.33 -11.69 -9.60
N ASP A 81 13.52 -11.20 -9.24
CA ASP A 81 14.66 -11.02 -10.16
C ASP A 81 15.23 -12.33 -10.73
N ASP A 82 14.77 -13.46 -10.22
CA ASP A 82 15.26 -14.76 -10.62
C ASP A 82 14.59 -15.22 -11.92
N GLN A 83 15.18 -14.81 -13.05
CA GLN A 83 14.76 -15.10 -14.43
C GLN A 83 14.87 -16.59 -14.83
N GLY A 84 15.23 -17.51 -13.91
CA GLY A 84 15.70 -18.86 -14.28
C GLY A 84 15.09 -20.08 -13.61
N THR A 85 14.12 -19.99 -12.69
CA THR A 85 13.56 -21.18 -12.02
C THR A 85 12.04 -21.26 -12.14
N CYS A 86 11.60 -22.14 -13.03
CA CYS A 86 10.21 -22.55 -13.28
C CYS A 86 9.64 -23.45 -12.17
N CYS A 87 9.92 -23.16 -10.89
CA CYS A 87 9.34 -23.89 -9.78
C CYS A 87 8.20 -23.09 -9.13
N ASP A 88 7.01 -23.68 -9.09
CA ASP A 88 5.79 -23.20 -8.40
C ASP A 88 5.95 -23.01 -6.87
N SER A 89 7.13 -23.29 -6.32
CA SER A 89 7.43 -23.24 -4.88
C SER A 89 8.03 -21.91 -4.41
N ARG A 90 8.07 -20.88 -5.26
CA ARG A 90 8.58 -19.55 -4.84
C ARG A 90 7.59 -18.85 -3.91
N PRO A 91 8.07 -18.17 -2.86
CA PRO A 91 7.19 -17.42 -1.95
C PRO A 91 6.44 -16.36 -2.75
N LYS A 92 5.12 -16.36 -2.61
CA LYS A 92 4.25 -15.37 -3.25
C LYS A 92 4.37 -14.05 -2.49
N VAL A 93 5.13 -13.10 -3.03
CA VAL A 93 5.33 -11.79 -2.43
C VAL A 93 4.50 -10.72 -3.13
N ALA A 94 3.73 -9.96 -2.35
CA ALA A 94 3.08 -8.73 -2.80
C ALA A 94 3.83 -7.51 -2.26
N GLU A 95 3.68 -6.40 -2.96
CA GLU A 95 4.17 -5.09 -2.56
C GLU A 95 2.99 -4.16 -2.31
N MET A 96 2.90 -3.61 -1.09
CA MET A 96 1.98 -2.53 -0.76
C MET A 96 2.65 -1.20 -1.05
N LYS A 97 2.03 -0.37 -1.88
CA LYS A 97 2.54 0.94 -2.28
C LYS A 97 1.44 1.99 -2.26
N ARG A 98 1.88 3.25 -2.34
CA ARG A 98 1.01 4.41 -2.57
C ARG A 98 -0.07 4.56 -1.48
N LEU A 99 0.26 4.16 -0.25
CA LEU A 99 -0.61 4.41 0.90
C LEU A 99 -0.64 5.91 1.18
N TYR A 100 -1.81 6.51 1.01
CA TYR A 100 -2.01 7.93 1.21
C TYR A 100 -3.34 8.23 1.87
N ALA A 101 -3.33 9.20 2.78
CA ALA A 101 -4.51 9.83 3.36
C ALA A 101 -4.38 11.34 3.20
N VAL A 102 -5.48 11.98 2.78
CA VAL A 102 -5.53 13.44 2.65
C VAL A 102 -5.23 14.11 3.99
N PRO A 103 -4.62 15.32 4.03
CA PRO A 103 -4.21 15.97 5.27
C PRO A 103 -5.33 16.03 6.34
N ALA A 104 -6.55 16.36 5.93
CA ALA A 104 -7.72 16.45 6.81
C ALA A 104 -8.14 15.10 7.44
N ALA A 105 -7.69 13.97 6.88
CA ALA A 105 -8.01 12.63 7.35
C ALA A 105 -6.83 11.95 8.08
N ARG A 106 -5.73 12.68 8.36
CA ARG A 106 -4.61 12.14 9.13
C ARG A 106 -4.94 12.08 10.60
N GLY A 107 -4.40 11.09 11.30
CA GLY A 107 -4.67 10.87 12.74
C GLY A 107 -6.06 10.29 13.05
N THR A 108 -6.89 10.01 12.05
CA THR A 108 -8.24 9.44 12.24
C THR A 108 -8.30 7.92 12.08
N GLY A 109 -7.19 7.27 11.72
CA GLY A 109 -7.12 5.83 11.49
C GLY A 109 -7.22 5.40 10.02
N VAL A 110 -7.46 6.32 9.06
CA VAL A 110 -7.60 5.98 7.62
C VAL A 110 -6.42 5.15 7.09
N GLY A 111 -5.18 5.56 7.40
CA GLY A 111 -3.99 4.83 6.96
C GLY A 111 -3.94 3.39 7.51
N ARG A 112 -4.41 3.18 8.74
CA ARG A 112 -4.50 1.85 9.33
C ARG A 112 -5.54 0.99 8.62
N CYS A 113 -6.76 1.50 8.44
CA CYS A 113 -7.82 0.77 7.76
C CYS A 113 -7.44 0.40 6.32
N LEU A 114 -6.76 1.29 5.60
CA LEU A 114 -6.23 1.01 4.25
C LEU A 114 -5.16 -0.08 4.28
N ALA A 115 -4.18 0.02 5.18
CA ALA A 115 -3.12 -0.99 5.28
C ALA A 115 -3.69 -2.37 5.65
N GLU A 116 -4.63 -2.44 6.60
CA GLU A 116 -5.31 -3.68 6.98
C GLU A 116 -6.10 -4.28 5.80
N ALA A 117 -6.80 -3.45 5.02
CA ALA A 117 -7.49 -3.89 3.81
C ALA A 117 -6.52 -4.42 2.74
N ALA A 118 -5.37 -3.78 2.55
CA ALA A 118 -4.34 -4.27 1.64
C ALA A 118 -3.72 -5.60 2.11
N ILE A 119 -3.45 -5.75 3.40
CA ILE A 119 -2.99 -7.01 4.00
C ILE A 119 -4.01 -8.12 3.78
N GLN A 120 -5.30 -7.84 4.06
CA GLN A 120 -6.36 -8.83 3.84
C GLN A 120 -6.49 -9.18 2.36
N GLY A 121 -6.45 -8.18 1.47
CA GLY A 121 -6.46 -8.40 0.03
C GLY A 121 -5.26 -9.23 -0.47
N ALA A 122 -4.11 -9.13 0.18
CA ALA A 122 -2.95 -9.97 -0.10
C ALA A 122 -3.18 -11.43 0.34
N ARG A 123 -3.76 -11.64 1.53
CA ARG A 123 -4.14 -12.97 2.03
C ARG A 123 -5.15 -13.63 1.09
N ASP A 124 -6.18 -12.90 0.68
CA ASP A 124 -7.23 -13.39 -0.21
C ASP A 124 -6.69 -13.76 -1.60
N ALA A 125 -5.62 -13.11 -2.06
CA ALA A 125 -4.93 -13.43 -3.30
C ALA A 125 -3.88 -14.54 -3.15
N GLY A 126 -3.72 -15.11 -1.95
CA GLY A 126 -2.81 -16.22 -1.67
C GLY A 126 -1.34 -15.80 -1.57
N TYR A 127 -1.06 -14.53 -1.26
CA TYR A 127 0.30 -14.08 -0.95
C TYR A 127 0.75 -14.57 0.43
N GLU A 128 2.03 -14.88 0.55
CA GLU A 128 2.68 -15.32 1.78
C GLU A 128 3.39 -14.17 2.50
N THR A 129 3.73 -13.10 1.78
CA THR A 129 4.48 -11.97 2.34
C THR A 129 4.02 -10.68 1.68
N VAL A 130 3.90 -9.61 2.47
CA VAL A 130 3.73 -8.24 1.98
C VAL A 130 4.99 -7.45 2.28
N LYS A 131 5.55 -6.81 1.26
CA LYS A 131 6.67 -5.87 1.39
C LYS A 131 6.22 -4.44 1.11
N LEU A 132 6.95 -3.49 1.66
CA LEU A 132 6.77 -2.07 1.36
C LEU A 132 8.08 -1.31 1.58
N ASP A 133 8.12 -0.11 1.02
CA ASP A 133 9.15 0.89 1.28
C ASP A 133 8.51 2.17 1.85
N THR A 134 9.28 2.93 2.61
CA THR A 134 8.89 4.25 3.10
C THR A 134 10.11 5.13 3.32
N LEU A 135 9.94 6.46 3.24
CA LEU A 135 11.02 7.40 3.51
C LEU A 135 11.33 7.42 5.01
N GLY A 136 12.62 7.48 5.38
CA GLY A 136 13.05 7.52 6.78
C GLY A 136 12.48 8.71 7.57
N THR A 137 12.03 9.77 6.90
CA THR A 137 11.37 10.94 7.52
C THR A 137 9.90 10.70 7.86
N MET A 138 9.26 9.65 7.33
CA MET A 138 7.84 9.32 7.52
C MET A 138 7.61 8.52 8.80
N HIS A 139 7.98 9.10 9.95
CA HIS A 139 7.89 8.46 11.27
C HIS A 139 6.50 7.88 11.59
N GLY A 140 5.43 8.60 11.24
CA GLY A 140 4.06 8.12 11.44
C GLY A 140 3.73 6.86 10.62
N ALA A 141 4.24 6.75 9.40
CA ALA A 141 4.07 5.55 8.56
C ALA A 141 4.87 4.38 9.14
N MET A 142 6.13 4.60 9.53
CA MET A 142 6.95 3.57 10.18
C MET A 142 6.32 3.04 11.47
N ALA A 143 5.78 3.93 12.32
CA ALA A 143 5.07 3.53 13.54
C ALA A 143 3.81 2.71 13.22
N LEU A 144 3.05 3.12 12.21
CA LEU A 144 1.90 2.36 11.72
C LEU A 144 2.31 0.95 11.28
N TYR A 145 3.30 0.81 10.40
CA TYR A 145 3.72 -0.50 9.89
C TYR A 145 4.19 -1.42 11.01
N ARG A 146 5.01 -0.93 11.93
CA ARG A 146 5.43 -1.70 13.13
C ARG A 146 4.23 -2.16 13.95
N SER A 147 3.23 -1.30 14.17
CA SER A 147 2.01 -1.67 14.89
C SER A 147 1.12 -2.71 14.19
N LEU A 148 1.34 -2.92 12.88
CA LEU A 148 0.68 -3.93 12.07
C LEU A 148 1.51 -5.23 11.98
N GLY A 149 2.65 -5.30 12.67
CA GLY A 149 3.52 -6.48 12.69
C GLY A 149 4.56 -6.52 11.58
N PHE A 150 4.70 -5.46 10.78
CA PHE A 150 5.82 -5.36 9.84
C PHE A 150 7.14 -5.22 10.59
N VAL A 151 8.16 -5.91 10.09
CA VAL A 151 9.54 -5.80 10.54
C VAL A 151 10.41 -5.20 9.45
N GLU A 152 11.47 -4.49 9.84
CA GLU A 152 12.41 -3.93 8.87
C GLU A 152 13.20 -5.06 8.20
N CYS A 153 13.44 -4.95 6.89
CA CYS A 153 14.18 -5.94 6.11
C CYS A 153 15.17 -5.28 5.16
N GLY A 154 15.96 -6.10 4.47
CA GLY A 154 16.92 -5.62 3.47
C GLY A 154 16.23 -4.97 2.26
N ARG A 155 16.98 -4.12 1.55
CA ARG A 155 16.56 -3.55 0.27
C ARG A 155 16.18 -4.68 -0.69
N TYR A 156 15.04 -4.56 -1.36
CA TYR A 156 14.60 -5.51 -2.39
C TYR A 156 14.51 -4.89 -3.79
N TYR A 157 14.87 -3.62 -3.94
CA TYR A 157 15.16 -2.97 -5.22
C TYR A 157 16.09 -1.78 -4.98
N ASP A 158 16.69 -1.28 -6.07
CA ASP A 158 17.51 -0.08 -6.01
C ASP A 158 16.69 1.20 -6.10
N THR A 159 16.83 2.03 -5.07
CA THR A 159 16.25 3.37 -4.99
C THR A 159 17.36 4.40 -4.87
N PRO A 160 17.31 5.50 -5.63
CA PRO A 160 18.22 6.62 -5.46
C PRO A 160 17.78 7.56 -4.32
N VAL A 161 16.65 7.26 -3.64
CA VAL A 161 16.20 8.05 -2.49
C VAL A 161 16.89 7.56 -1.22
N ASP A 162 17.86 8.35 -0.76
CA ASP A 162 18.62 8.07 0.45
C ASP A 162 17.71 7.99 1.69
N GLY A 163 18.06 7.07 2.59
CA GLY A 163 17.30 6.86 3.82
C GLY A 163 15.96 6.13 3.62
N THR A 164 15.66 5.60 2.43
CA THR A 164 14.53 4.68 2.24
C THR A 164 14.67 3.47 3.17
N ARG A 165 13.56 3.11 3.82
CA ARG A 165 13.45 1.97 4.74
C ARG A 165 12.50 0.94 4.15
N PHE A 166 12.83 -0.32 4.32
CA PHE A 166 12.12 -1.45 3.74
C PHE A 166 11.53 -2.30 4.85
N PHE A 167 10.30 -2.76 4.67
CA PHE A 167 9.58 -3.55 5.66
C PHE A 167 8.95 -4.77 5.01
N GLU A 168 8.78 -5.83 5.79
CA GLU A 168 8.05 -7.03 5.39
C GLU A 168 7.15 -7.56 6.51
N LEU A 169 6.06 -8.20 6.09
CA LEU A 169 5.11 -8.90 6.94
C LEU A 169 4.93 -10.32 6.41
N ASP A 170 5.30 -11.32 7.20
CA ASP A 170 5.01 -12.73 6.91
C ASP A 170 3.53 -13.02 7.21
N LEU A 171 2.74 -13.27 6.17
CA LEU A 171 1.31 -13.55 6.29
C LEU A 171 1.04 -14.97 6.80
N ARG A 172 1.99 -15.89 6.72
CA ARG A 172 1.80 -17.28 7.19
C ARG A 172 1.86 -17.37 8.71
N LYS A 173 2.54 -16.41 9.36
CA LYS A 173 2.49 -16.27 10.80
C LYS A 173 1.09 -15.78 11.18
N SER A 174 0.35 -16.62 11.89
CA SER A 174 -0.90 -16.18 12.54
C SER A 174 -0.55 -15.02 13.47
N SER A 175 -1.35 -13.96 13.48
CA SER A 175 -1.24 -12.86 14.44
C SER A 175 -1.38 -13.45 15.85
N GLY A 176 -0.25 -13.84 16.44
CA GLY A 176 -0.20 -14.51 17.72
C GLY A 176 -0.41 -13.51 18.84
N SER A 177 -1.66 -13.26 19.19
CA SER A 177 -2.06 -12.72 20.50
C SER A 177 -3.43 -13.24 20.89
N ARG A 178 -3.50 -14.46 21.42
CA ARG A 178 -4.53 -14.78 22.41
C ARG A 178 -3.87 -14.52 23.76
N CYS A 179 -3.96 -13.28 24.26
CA CYS A 179 -3.72 -13.02 25.67
C CYS A 179 -4.82 -13.77 26.42
N GLN A 180 -4.40 -14.76 27.20
CA GLN A 180 -5.18 -15.33 28.30
C GLN A 180 -5.09 -14.36 29.48
#